data_AF-A0AAV2HJY8-F1
#
_entry.id   AF-A0AAV2HJY8-F1
#
_cell.length_a   1.000
_cell.length_b   1.000
_cell.length_c   1.000
_cell.angle_alpha   90.00
_cell.angle_beta   90.00
_cell.angle_gamma   90.00
#
_symmetry.space_group_name_H-M   'P 1'
#
loop_
_entity.id
_entity.type
_entity.pdbx_description
1 polymer ?
#
loop_
_entity_poly.entity_id
_entity_poly.type
_entity_poly.pdbx_seq_one_letter_code
_entity_poly.pdbx_strand_id
1 'polypeptide(L)'
;MGEKYVRLYSKEHSDSMYPHEGHLLHNTSQIDLDSPDLDQFPKFANLPCLECVLKPGDMLYIPPGHWHYVKSLSVSFSVSFWWQ
;
A
#
# COMPACT_ATOMS: atom_id res chain seq x y z
N MET A 1 -11.19 -13.71 11.07
CA MET A 1 -11.89 -13.65 9.77
C MET A 1 -12.47 -12.26 9.61
N GLY A 2 -12.18 -11.57 8.51
CA GLY A 2 -12.61 -10.20 8.24
C GLY A 2 -12.11 -9.74 6.88
N GLU A 3 -12.62 -8.62 6.37
CA GLU A 3 -12.28 -8.10 5.05
C GLU A 3 -11.25 -6.97 5.14
N LYS A 4 -10.38 -6.87 4.13
CA LYS A 4 -9.38 -5.81 4.02
C LYS A 4 -9.42 -5.17 2.65
N TYR A 5 -9.50 -3.85 2.60
CA TYR A 5 -9.24 -3.10 1.38
C TYR A 5 -7.73 -2.97 1.19
N VAL A 6 -7.25 -3.30 0.00
CA VAL A 6 -5.83 -3.25 -0.36
C VAL A 6 -5.65 -2.37 -1.60
N ARG A 7 -4.66 -1.47 -1.57
CA ARG A 7 -4.14 -0.77 -2.75
C ARG A 7 -2.70 -1.16 -2.99
N LEU A 8 -2.33 -1.38 -4.25
CA LEU A 8 -0.98 -1.70 -4.69
C LEU A 8 -0.51 -0.68 -5.72
N TYR A 9 0.73 -0.20 -5.54
CA TYR A 9 1.41 0.63 -6.53
C TYR A 9 2.69 -0.07 -6.99
N SER A 10 2.95 0.00 -8.29
CA SER A 10 4.17 -0.55 -8.86
C SER A 10 5.40 0.10 -8.24
N LYS A 11 6.48 -0.67 -8.07
CA LYS A 11 7.78 -0.15 -7.63
C LYS A 11 8.32 0.95 -8.55
N GLU A 12 7.87 0.99 -9.81
CA GLU A 12 8.24 2.00 -10.80
C GLU A 12 7.73 3.40 -10.41
N HIS A 13 6.74 3.47 -9.53
CA HIS A 13 6.17 4.74 -9.04
C HIS A 13 6.78 5.21 -7.72
N SER A 14 7.86 4.61 -7.22
CA SER A 14 8.44 4.93 -5.91
C SER A 14 8.74 6.42 -5.69
N ASP A 15 9.20 7.14 -6.72
CA ASP A 15 9.46 8.58 -6.63
C ASP A 15 8.20 9.43 -6.41
N SER A 16 7.03 8.87 -6.73
CA SER A 16 5.71 9.49 -6.55
C SER A 16 5.02 9.03 -5.26
N MET A 17 5.65 8.12 -4.51
CA MET A 17 5.18 7.61 -3.22
C MET A 17 5.78 8.37 -2.03
N TYR A 18 6.70 9.31 -2.26
CA TYR A 18 7.28 10.19 -1.24
C TYR A 18 7.74 9.41 0.01
N PRO A 19 8.72 8.50 -0.12
CA PRO A 19 9.25 7.76 1.03
C PRO A 19 9.77 8.70 2.10
N HIS A 20 9.71 8.29 3.38
CA HIS A 20 10.37 9.05 4.45
C HIS A 20 11.88 9.11 4.23
N GLU A 21 12.48 10.25 4.55
CA GLU A 21 13.93 10.40 4.55
C GLU A 21 14.57 9.62 5.72
N GLY A 22 15.73 9.01 5.48
CA GLY A 22 16.50 8.28 6.49
C GLY A 22 16.40 6.75 6.39
N HIS A 23 17.30 6.04 7.07
CA HIS A 23 17.51 4.61 6.86
C HIS A 23 16.36 3.71 7.32
N LEU A 24 15.57 4.11 8.33
CA LEU A 24 14.59 3.22 8.95
C LEU A 24 13.24 3.16 8.22
N LEU A 25 12.82 4.28 7.62
CA LEU A 25 11.48 4.43 7.03
C LEU A 25 11.51 4.70 5.52
N HIS A 26 12.66 4.54 4.86
CA HIS A 26 12.80 4.76 3.41
C HIS A 26 11.86 3.88 2.54
N ASN A 27 11.27 2.84 3.11
CA ASN A 27 10.30 1.95 2.47
C ASN A 27 8.84 2.24 2.90
N THR A 28 8.60 3.33 3.61
CA THR A 28 7.28 3.78 4.08
C THR A 28 6.95 5.12 3.44
N SER A 29 5.75 5.24 2.86
CA SER A 29 5.27 6.47 2.24
C SER A 29 4.85 7.49 3.31
N GLN A 30 5.12 8.77 3.05
CA GLN A 30 4.63 9.89 3.88
C GLN A 30 3.13 10.18 3.67
N ILE A 31 2.52 9.61 2.63
CA ILE A 31 1.16 9.94 2.21
C ILE A 31 0.15 9.22 3.09
N ASP A 32 -0.73 9.98 3.74
CA ASP A 32 -1.96 9.43 4.31
C ASP A 32 -2.99 9.19 3.20
N LEU A 33 -3.29 7.93 2.91
CA LEU A 33 -4.23 7.57 1.85
C LEU A 33 -5.70 7.79 2.23
N ASP A 34 -6.02 7.99 3.50
CA ASP A 34 -7.37 8.36 3.92
C ASP A 34 -7.64 9.87 3.73
N SER A 35 -6.59 10.69 3.66
CA SER A 35 -6.66 12.13 3.42
C SER A 35 -5.38 12.67 2.75
N PRO A 36 -5.14 12.39 1.46
CA PRO A 36 -3.89 12.76 0.79
C PRO A 36 -3.77 14.28 0.60
N ASP A 37 -2.68 14.87 1.10
CA ASP A 37 -2.31 16.25 0.84
C ASP A 37 -1.64 16.37 -0.54
N LEU A 38 -2.42 16.75 -1.56
CA LEU A 38 -1.93 16.87 -2.94
C LEU A 38 -1.13 18.15 -3.18
N ASP A 39 -1.21 19.15 -2.29
CA ASP A 39 -0.35 20.33 -2.36
C ASP A 39 1.07 19.94 -1.92
N GLN A 40 1.20 19.10 -0.90
CA GLN A 40 2.47 18.54 -0.45
C GLN A 40 2.99 17.42 -1.37
N PHE A 41 2.10 16.56 -1.89
CA PHE A 41 2.44 15.36 -2.65
C PHE A 41 1.86 15.36 -4.08
N PRO A 42 2.17 16.37 -4.93
CA PRO A 42 1.49 16.56 -6.21
C PRO A 42 1.67 15.42 -7.21
N LYS A 43 2.80 14.69 -7.17
CA LYS A 43 3.05 13.54 -8.07
C LYS A 43 2.18 12.33 -7.77
N PHE A 44 1.59 12.28 -6.58
CA PHE A 44 0.67 11.22 -6.20
C PHE A 44 -0.70 11.37 -6.87
N ALA A 45 -1.05 12.57 -7.33
CA ALA A 45 -2.31 12.82 -8.01
C ALA A 45 -2.46 11.93 -9.25
N ASN A 46 -3.55 11.15 -9.30
CA ASN A 46 -3.88 10.22 -10.39
C ASN A 46 -2.86 9.09 -10.64
N LEU A 47 -2.02 8.75 -9.66
CA LEU A 47 -1.09 7.64 -9.78
C LEU A 47 -1.85 6.32 -9.97
N PRO A 48 -1.53 5.50 -11.00
CA PRO A 48 -2.26 4.27 -11.26
C PRO A 48 -1.98 3.26 -10.14
N CYS A 49 -3.05 2.60 -9.70
CA CYS A 49 -3.00 1.59 -8.65
C CYS A 49 -3.89 0.40 -8.99
N LEU A 50 -3.55 -0.76 -8.44
CA LEU A 50 -4.49 -1.89 -8.36
C LEU A 50 -5.15 -1.86 -6.99
N GLU A 51 -6.44 -2.18 -6.94
CA GLU A 51 -7.18 -2.24 -5.69
C GLU A 51 -8.10 -3.46 -5.63
N CYS A 52 -8.27 -3.99 -4.42
CA CYS A 52 -9.19 -5.09 -4.17
C CYS A 52 -9.69 -5.08 -2.73
N VAL A 53 -10.79 -5.80 -2.48
CA VAL A 53 -11.21 -6.20 -1.15
C VAL A 53 -10.85 -7.67 -0.98
N LEU A 54 -9.90 -7.95 -0.10
CA LEU A 54 -9.47 -9.29 0.24
C LEU A 54 -10.43 -9.92 1.25
N LYS A 55 -11.01 -11.06 0.89
CA LYS A 55 -11.99 -11.79 1.71
C LYS A 55 -11.37 -13.00 2.38
N PRO A 56 -12.00 -13.58 3.42
CA PRO A 56 -11.53 -14.81 4.04
C PRO A 56 -11.39 -15.96 3.02
N GLY A 57 -10.21 -16.55 2.95
CA GLY A 57 -9.89 -17.63 2.01
C GLY A 57 -9.18 -17.17 0.74
N ASP A 58 -9.23 -15.89 0.41
CA ASP A 58 -8.49 -15.32 -0.71
C ASP A 58 -6.98 -15.27 -0.41
N MET A 59 -6.18 -15.31 -1.47
CA MET A 59 -4.74 -15.07 -1.43
C MET A 59 -4.38 -13.92 -2.36
N LEU A 60 -3.60 -12.96 -1.84
CA LEU A 60 -3.05 -11.86 -2.62
C LEU A 60 -1.54 -12.04 -2.75
N TYR A 61 -1.05 -12.12 -3.98
CA TYR A 61 0.38 -12.02 -4.25
C TYR A 61 0.78 -10.54 -4.41
N ILE A 62 1.75 -10.10 -3.61
CA ILE A 62 2.33 -8.76 -3.69
C ILE A 62 3.76 -8.93 -4.23
N PRO A 63 4.06 -8.49 -5.46
CA PRO A 63 5.40 -8.67 -6.01
C PRO A 63 6.46 -7.88 -5.23
N PRO A 64 7.73 -8.34 -5.18
CA PRO A 64 8.78 -7.65 -4.45
C PRO A 64 8.94 -6.18 -4.83
N GLY A 65 9.06 -5.33 -3.81
CA GLY A 65 9.21 -3.88 -3.96
C GLY A 65 7.92 -3.11 -4.28
N HIS A 66 6.77 -3.78 -4.40
CA HIS A 66 5.49 -3.08 -4.56
C HIS A 66 5.07 -2.40 -3.26
N TRP A 67 4.61 -1.16 -3.40
CA TRP A 67 3.98 -0.42 -2.32
C TRP A 67 2.59 -0.99 -2.08
N HIS A 68 2.24 -1.18 -0.82
CA HIS A 68 0.93 -1.71 -0.44
C HIS A 68 0.36 -0.94 0.73
N TYR A 69 -0.91 -0.57 0.61
CA TYR A 69 -1.72 -0.04 1.70
C TYR A 69 -2.82 -1.02 2.01
N VAL A 70 -3.07 -1.25 3.31
CA VAL A 70 -4.04 -2.23 3.78
C VAL A 70 -4.88 -1.61 4.88
N LYS A 71 -6.19 -1.53 4.64
CA LYS A 71 -7.18 -1.05 5.62
C LYS A 71 -8.12 -2.18 6.00
N SER A 72 -8.23 -2.46 7.30
CA SER A 72 -9.23 -3.40 7.81
C SER A 72 -10.62 -2.78 7.71
N LEU A 73 -11.55 -3.43 7.01
CA LEU A 73 -12.95 -3.00 6.90
C LEU A 73 -13.82 -3.58 8.04
N SER A 74 -13.33 -4.63 8.69
CA SER A 74 -13.90 -5.25 9.88
C SER A 74 -12.77 -5.72 10.80
N VAL A 75 -13.11 -6.21 12.00
CA VAL A 75 -12.15 -6.98 12.81
C VAL A 75 -11.59 -8.11 11.94
N SER A 76 -10.27 -8.16 11.76
CA SER A 76 -9.64 -9.02 10.76
C SER A 76 -8.37 -9.67 11.29
N PHE A 77 -8.00 -10.78 10.66
CA PHE A 77 -6.75 -11.51 10.92
C PHE A 77 -6.21 -12.02 9.59
N SER A 78 -4.90 -11.88 9.37
CA SER A 78 -4.23 -12.31 8.13
C SER A 78 -2.87 -12.89 8.45
N VAL A 79 -2.38 -13.77 7.58
CA VAL A 79 -1.04 -14.34 7.65
C VAL A 79 -0.30 -13.96 6.38
N SER A 80 0.90 -13.42 6.52
CA SER A 80 1.78 -13.08 5.40
C SER A 80 2.94 -14.05 5.35
N PHE A 81 3.20 -14.60 4.17
CA PHE A 81 4.37 -15.43 3.90
C PHE A 81 5.34 -14.59 3.07
N TRP A 82 6.63 -14.61 3.43
CA TRP A 82 7.70 -13.95 2.68
C TRP A 82 8.65 -15.03 2.19
N TRP A 83 8.94 -15.07 0.89
CA TRP A 83 9.78 -16.08 0.26
C TRP A 83 10.62 -15.47 -0.87
N GLN A 84 11.65 -16.20 -1.31
CA GLN A 84 12.52 -15.84 -2.44
C GLN A 84 12.63 -17.01 -3.42
#